data_AF-A0A087N657-F1
#
_entry.id   AF-A0A087N657-F1
#
_cell.length_a   1.000
_cell.length_b   1.000
_cell.length_c   1.000
_cell.angle_alpha   90.00
_cell.angle_beta   90.00
_cell.angle_gamma   90.00
#
_symmetry.space_group_name_H-M   'P 1'
#
loop_
_entity.id
_entity.type
_entity.pdbx_description
1 polymer ?
#
loop_
_entity_poly.entity_id
_entity_poly.type
_entity_poly.pdbx_seq_one_letter_code
_entity_poly.pdbx_strand_id
1 'polypeptide(L)'
;MSEIKSAMLLMIFFVAILFPGILQFGIDSLNQNAFTKNTKEFTELVQEEAGLTSKSKEVKARLETKGYEVKLTDQQGTTVTGTVPYGSTINLAYRYTFKSVFKERVLKSTNTALVTKRDEKTSTGGGKPITPGEDSGNTGRSETKTIILTSDELKSANQTQTFTVDDLGKVKRISSDTGNAEILRINGNQVTVKMTGGATSRQIQTGGEYVEGESKYVTNQTSQVYKDKAGFEGVLNKYVASGYLMQGREKFVTAQYGRFYRDAEGYEGDLAAYLYSGELKPGGSKYVTGQTSSNYSDSQGYQGTLTSYLYSGSYTPAQVVTKSDSKVVNSWMLTTSGKHCSMYKSFSQYKNEILNESHSTISNFVGKQVESFYYTGWESPPKETEERCDVSFRLHYSYKEQSPAKDTRVYRYQGTVNKPSVDTRVYRYQGVVKQPDTDMREWRYQGTVRKTGMDTRTFDKYYQYNLELTYEVKE
;
A
#
# COMPACT_ATOMS: atom_id res chain seq x y z
N MET A 1 11.38 -28.16 15.23
CA MET A 1 12.15 -27.92 13.97
C MET A 1 11.38 -28.30 12.69
N SER A 2 10.41 -29.22 12.70
CA SER A 2 9.66 -29.60 11.47
C SER A 2 8.69 -28.50 11.01
N GLU A 3 8.07 -27.76 11.93
CA GLU A 3 7.11 -26.70 11.59
C GLU A 3 7.75 -25.48 10.91
N ILE A 4 8.94 -25.07 11.35
CA ILE A 4 9.68 -23.95 10.72
C ILE A 4 10.10 -24.32 9.29
N LYS A 5 10.48 -25.58 9.04
CA LYS A 5 10.80 -26.07 7.70
C LYS A 5 9.57 -26.09 6.79
N SER A 6 8.41 -26.48 7.33
CA SER A 6 7.13 -26.49 6.61
C SER A 6 6.65 -25.07 6.28
N ALA A 7 6.77 -24.13 7.23
CA ALA A 7 6.47 -22.72 7.04
C ALA A 7 7.41 -22.04 6.02
N MET A 8 8.71 -22.33 6.04
CA MET A 8 9.65 -21.85 5.02
C MET A 8 9.30 -22.37 3.63
N LEU A 9 8.91 -23.64 3.51
CA LEU A 9 8.58 -24.25 2.23
C LEU A 9 7.28 -23.67 1.65
N LEU A 10 6.29 -23.38 2.50
CA LEU A 10 5.08 -22.64 2.13
C LEU A 10 5.38 -21.19 1.71
N MET A 11 6.27 -20.49 2.41
CA MET A 11 6.71 -19.14 2.01
C MET A 11 7.43 -19.15 0.66
N ILE A 12 8.33 -20.10 0.43
CA ILE A 12 9.02 -20.25 -0.86
C ILE A 12 8.02 -20.57 -1.97
N PHE A 13 7.05 -21.46 -1.72
CA PHE A 13 6.00 -21.78 -2.69
C PHE A 13 5.13 -20.55 -3.00
N PHE A 14 4.76 -19.77 -1.99
CA PHE A 14 3.97 -18.56 -2.16
C PHE A 14 4.73 -17.51 -2.99
N VAL A 15 6.00 -17.26 -2.66
CA VAL A 15 6.84 -16.26 -3.35
C VAL A 15 7.22 -16.71 -4.77
N ALA A 16 7.49 -18.01 -4.97
CA ALA A 16 7.94 -18.51 -6.27
C ALA A 16 6.80 -18.78 -7.26
N ILE A 17 5.58 -19.08 -6.78
CA ILE A 17 4.49 -19.57 -7.64
C ILE A 17 3.25 -18.67 -7.54
N LEU A 18 2.72 -18.46 -6.34
CA LEU A 18 1.45 -17.74 -6.18
C LEU A 18 1.60 -16.24 -6.45
N PHE A 19 2.64 -15.61 -5.89
CA PHE A 19 2.85 -14.18 -6.03
C PHE A 19 3.10 -13.74 -7.49
N PRO A 20 3.97 -14.42 -8.28
CA PRO A 20 4.12 -14.14 -9.71
C PRO A 20 2.82 -14.37 -10.50
N GLY A 21 2.02 -15.38 -10.15
CA GLY A 21 0.73 -15.65 -10.80
C GLY A 21 -0.30 -14.54 -10.56
N ILE A 22 -0.43 -14.06 -9.32
CA ILE A 22 -1.31 -12.94 -8.97
C ILE A 22 -0.85 -11.64 -9.64
N LEU A 23 0.46 -11.37 -9.63
CA LEU A 23 1.04 -10.23 -10.34
C LEU A 23 0.78 -10.29 -11.85
N GLN A 24 0.91 -11.47 -12.45
CA GLN A 24 0.64 -11.65 -13.88
C GLN A 24 -0.83 -11.33 -14.20
N PHE A 25 -1.77 -11.85 -13.40
CA PHE A 25 -3.19 -11.56 -13.59
C PHE A 25 -3.50 -10.06 -13.43
N GLY A 26 -2.91 -9.41 -12.42
CA GLY A 26 -3.07 -7.98 -12.20
C GLY A 26 -2.54 -7.13 -13.35
N ILE A 27 -1.31 -7.40 -13.81
CA ILE A 27 -0.68 -6.69 -14.94
C ILE A 27 -1.45 -6.92 -16.24
N ASP A 28 -1.85 -8.17 -16.51
CA ASP A 28 -2.61 -8.50 -17.72
C ASP A 28 -3.99 -7.80 -17.72
N SER A 29 -4.70 -7.78 -16.58
CA SER A 29 -6.00 -7.11 -16.44
C SER A 29 -5.91 -5.58 -16.61
N LEU A 30 -4.90 -4.94 -16.00
CA LEU A 30 -4.68 -3.50 -16.15
C LEU A 30 -4.41 -3.11 -17.61
N ASN A 31 -3.57 -3.87 -18.30
CA ASN A 31 -3.24 -3.60 -19.70
C ASN A 31 -4.43 -3.87 -20.63
N GLN A 32 -5.23 -4.91 -20.38
CA GLN A 32 -6.46 -5.16 -21.16
C GLN A 32 -7.49 -4.04 -20.98
N ASN A 33 -7.74 -3.60 -19.75
CA ASN A 33 -8.67 -2.51 -19.48
C ASN A 33 -8.21 -1.18 -20.12
N ALA A 34 -6.93 -0.85 -19.98
CA ALA A 34 -6.35 0.34 -20.61
C ALA A 34 -6.42 0.26 -22.13
N PHE A 35 -6.16 -0.92 -22.72
CA PHE A 35 -6.26 -1.16 -24.16
C PHE A 35 -7.69 -0.94 -24.67
N THR A 36 -8.70 -1.57 -24.06
CA THR A 36 -10.11 -1.39 -24.47
C THR A 36 -10.56 0.06 -24.35
N LYS A 37 -10.16 0.76 -23.29
CA LYS A 37 -10.49 2.18 -23.10
C LYS A 37 -9.86 3.06 -24.18
N ASN A 38 -8.55 2.97 -24.37
CA ASN A 38 -7.82 3.81 -25.32
C ASN A 38 -8.25 3.57 -26.77
N THR A 39 -8.51 2.32 -27.14
CA THR A 39 -8.99 1.96 -28.49
C THR A 39 -10.41 2.47 -28.74
N LYS A 40 -11.30 2.40 -27.75
CA LYS A 40 -12.65 2.96 -27.83
C LYS A 40 -12.63 4.48 -27.96
N GLU A 41 -11.92 5.18 -27.07
CA GLU A 41 -11.82 6.66 -27.11
C GLU A 41 -11.24 7.13 -28.46
N PHE A 42 -10.24 6.44 -28.99
CA PHE A 42 -9.69 6.78 -30.30
C PHE A 42 -10.67 6.51 -31.45
N THR A 43 -11.43 5.42 -31.38
CA THR A 43 -12.47 5.11 -32.38
C THR A 43 -13.55 6.18 -32.41
N GLU A 44 -14.05 6.57 -31.23
CA GLU A 44 -15.06 7.62 -31.09
C GLU A 44 -14.54 8.98 -31.58
N LEU A 45 -13.28 9.31 -31.28
CA LEU A 45 -12.64 10.54 -31.78
C LEU A 45 -12.53 10.54 -33.31
N VAL A 46 -12.14 9.42 -33.93
CA VAL A 46 -12.08 9.30 -35.39
C VAL A 46 -13.47 9.40 -36.02
N GLN A 47 -14.50 8.90 -35.32
CA GLN A 47 -15.89 9.04 -35.74
C GLN A 47 -16.36 10.50 -35.69
N GLU A 48 -16.07 11.21 -34.61
CA GLU A 48 -16.42 12.62 -34.40
C GLU A 48 -15.69 13.55 -35.39
N GLU A 49 -14.44 13.25 -35.68
CA GLU A 49 -13.56 14.07 -36.53
C GLU A 49 -13.63 13.69 -38.02
N ALA A 50 -14.50 12.74 -38.40
CA ALA A 50 -14.62 12.24 -39.77
C ALA A 50 -13.29 11.68 -40.35
N GLY A 51 -12.38 11.17 -39.51
CA GLY A 51 -11.07 10.64 -39.95
C GLY A 51 -9.88 11.19 -39.17
N LEU A 52 -8.75 11.36 -39.87
CA LEU A 52 -7.49 11.87 -39.30
C LEU A 52 -7.38 13.39 -39.46
N THR A 53 -7.93 14.13 -38.50
CA THR A 53 -7.75 15.58 -38.33
C THR A 53 -6.57 15.88 -37.40
N SER A 54 -6.24 17.16 -37.17
CA SER A 54 -5.13 17.54 -36.27
C SER A 54 -5.26 16.91 -34.89
N LYS A 55 -6.48 16.86 -34.34
CA LYS A 55 -6.78 16.32 -33.01
C LYS A 55 -6.63 14.80 -32.95
N SER A 56 -7.18 14.06 -33.93
CA SER A 56 -7.02 12.60 -33.98
C SER A 56 -5.60 12.18 -34.38
N LYS A 57 -4.87 12.96 -35.18
CA LYS A 57 -3.43 12.73 -35.44
C LYS A 57 -2.58 12.85 -34.17
N GLU A 58 -2.86 13.85 -33.33
CA GLU A 58 -2.17 14.02 -32.05
C GLU A 58 -2.42 12.83 -31.11
N VAL A 59 -3.68 12.41 -30.97
CA VAL A 59 -4.04 11.26 -30.13
C VAL A 59 -3.44 9.95 -30.68
N LYS A 60 -3.43 9.76 -31.99
CA LYS A 60 -2.74 8.63 -32.65
C LYS A 60 -1.26 8.61 -32.30
N ALA A 61 -0.56 9.73 -32.45
CA ALA A 61 0.85 9.84 -32.11
C ALA A 61 1.11 9.54 -30.63
N ARG A 62 0.24 10.01 -29.73
CA ARG A 62 0.32 9.70 -28.29
C ARG A 62 0.07 8.23 -27.95
N LEU A 63 -0.74 7.52 -28.73
CA LEU A 63 -0.92 6.07 -28.58
C LEU A 63 0.32 5.33 -29.09
N GLU A 64 0.89 5.78 -30.21
CA GLU A 64 2.11 5.19 -30.78
C GLU A 64 3.32 5.33 -29.84
N THR A 65 3.48 6.47 -29.16
CA THR A 65 4.54 6.62 -28.13
C THR A 65 4.35 5.71 -26.92
N LYS A 66 3.12 5.24 -26.68
CA LYS A 66 2.80 4.25 -25.63
C LYS A 66 2.95 2.80 -26.09
N GLY A 67 3.40 2.56 -27.33
CA GLY A 67 3.63 1.23 -27.89
C GLY A 67 2.43 0.62 -28.62
N TYR A 68 1.42 1.42 -28.98
CA TYR A 68 0.29 0.98 -29.80
C TYR A 68 0.63 1.14 -31.29
N GLU A 69 0.31 0.15 -32.11
CA GLU A 69 0.24 0.30 -33.55
C GLU A 69 -1.22 0.53 -33.94
N VAL A 70 -1.50 1.63 -34.65
CA VAL A 70 -2.85 2.00 -35.07
C VAL A 70 -2.91 2.16 -36.59
N LYS A 71 -3.70 1.33 -37.26
CA LYS A 71 -3.93 1.38 -38.71
C LYS A 71 -5.37 1.75 -39.01
N LEU A 72 -5.57 2.71 -39.90
CA LEU A 72 -6.89 3.16 -40.34
C LEU A 72 -7.00 2.89 -41.84
N THR A 73 -8.02 2.14 -42.24
CA THR A 73 -8.30 1.84 -43.66
C THR A 73 -9.75 2.14 -44.00
N ASP A 74 -10.02 2.51 -45.25
CA ASP A 74 -11.38 2.66 -45.77
C ASP A 74 -12.05 1.27 -46.01
N GLN A 75 -13.24 1.27 -46.61
CA GLN A 75 -13.96 0.05 -46.98
C GLN A 75 -13.25 -0.77 -48.06
N GLN A 76 -12.34 -0.14 -48.81
CA GLN A 76 -11.56 -0.72 -49.90
C GLN A 76 -10.16 -1.19 -49.43
N GLY A 77 -9.83 -0.99 -48.15
CA GLY A 77 -8.54 -1.37 -47.56
C GLY A 77 -7.42 -0.34 -47.75
N THR A 78 -7.72 0.85 -48.29
CA THR A 78 -6.74 1.92 -48.51
C THR A 78 -6.50 2.69 -47.21
N THR A 79 -5.24 3.03 -46.92
CA THR A 79 -4.88 3.81 -45.72
C THR A 79 -5.52 5.20 -45.73
N VAL A 80 -6.27 5.52 -44.67
CA VAL A 80 -6.88 6.84 -44.48
C VAL A 80 -5.83 7.79 -43.91
N THR A 81 -5.52 8.89 -44.60
CA THR A 81 -4.51 9.91 -44.19
C THR A 81 -5.12 11.27 -43.81
N GLY A 82 -6.42 11.44 -44.04
CA GLY A 82 -7.18 12.67 -43.80
C GLY A 82 -8.64 12.40 -43.40
N THR A 83 -9.52 13.37 -43.66
CA THR A 83 -10.97 13.19 -43.48
C THR A 83 -11.56 12.35 -44.62
N VAL A 84 -12.68 11.68 -44.35
CA VAL A 84 -13.44 10.90 -45.33
C VAL A 84 -14.88 11.40 -45.42
N PRO A 85 -15.55 11.24 -46.57
CA PRO A 85 -16.91 11.77 -46.77
C PRO A 85 -17.93 11.19 -45.79
N TYR A 86 -18.98 11.98 -45.51
CA TYR A 86 -20.15 11.55 -44.73
C TYR A 86 -20.73 10.22 -45.23
N GLY A 87 -21.02 9.30 -44.31
CA GLY A 87 -21.53 7.97 -44.61
C GLY A 87 -20.45 6.93 -44.91
N SER A 88 -19.17 7.32 -44.98
CA SER A 88 -18.05 6.39 -45.13
C SER A 88 -17.76 5.64 -43.83
N THR A 89 -17.33 4.38 -43.93
CA THR A 89 -16.87 3.57 -42.79
C THR A 89 -15.35 3.51 -42.79
N ILE A 90 -14.73 3.82 -41.65
CA ILE A 90 -13.30 3.62 -41.41
C ILE A 90 -13.13 2.38 -40.54
N ASN A 91 -12.25 1.47 -40.97
CA ASN A 91 -11.81 0.31 -40.22
C ASN A 91 -10.54 0.67 -39.45
N LEU A 92 -10.55 0.47 -38.13
CA LEU A 92 -9.42 0.75 -37.24
C LEU A 92 -8.88 -0.55 -36.67
N ALA A 93 -7.63 -0.88 -37.00
CA ALA A 93 -6.93 -2.03 -36.46
C ALA A 93 -5.88 -1.57 -35.44
N TYR A 94 -5.94 -2.15 -34.25
CA TYR A 94 -5.06 -1.86 -33.13
C TYR A 94 -4.22 -3.08 -32.78
N ARG A 95 -2.94 -2.86 -32.48
CA ARG A 95 -2.07 -3.85 -31.88
C ARG A 95 -1.27 -3.21 -30.76
N TYR A 96 -1.24 -3.84 -29.60
CA TYR A 96 -0.49 -3.37 -28.44
C TYR A 96 0.34 -4.50 -27.86
N THR A 97 1.65 -4.29 -27.73
CA THR A 97 2.57 -5.27 -27.15
C THR A 97 3.04 -4.77 -25.80
N PHE A 98 2.89 -5.59 -24.76
CA PHE A 98 3.35 -5.24 -23.42
C PHE A 98 4.10 -6.41 -22.76
N LYS A 99 4.98 -6.07 -21.82
CA LYS A 99 5.76 -7.05 -21.05
C LYS A 99 4.96 -7.53 -19.84
N SER A 100 4.50 -8.77 -19.87
CA SER A 100 3.91 -9.44 -18.70
C SER A 100 5.02 -10.07 -17.84
N VAL A 101 4.65 -10.71 -16.73
CA VAL A 101 5.61 -11.24 -15.73
C VAL A 101 6.53 -12.32 -16.32
N PHE A 102 6.00 -13.18 -17.20
CA PHE A 102 6.76 -14.31 -17.75
C PHE A 102 7.08 -14.21 -19.24
N LYS A 103 6.32 -13.41 -20.00
CA LYS A 103 6.48 -13.26 -21.45
C LYS A 103 5.81 -12.00 -21.96
N GLU A 104 6.16 -11.59 -23.16
CA GLU A 104 5.42 -10.55 -23.86
C GLU A 104 4.03 -11.04 -24.28
N ARG A 105 3.07 -10.14 -24.24
CA ARG A 105 1.68 -10.36 -24.65
C ARG A 105 1.31 -9.32 -25.69
N VAL A 106 0.56 -9.76 -26.70
CA VAL A 106 0.05 -8.91 -27.77
C VAL A 106 -1.47 -8.88 -27.68
N LEU A 107 -2.04 -7.69 -27.56
CA LEU A 107 -3.47 -7.44 -27.68
C LEU A 107 -3.76 -6.93 -29.09
N LYS A 108 -4.85 -7.42 -29.70
CA LYS A 108 -5.32 -7.00 -31.01
C LYS A 108 -6.81 -6.67 -30.93
N SER A 109 -7.23 -5.61 -31.60
CA SER A 109 -8.65 -5.27 -31.76
C SER A 109 -8.90 -4.65 -33.12
N THR A 110 -10.11 -4.79 -33.61
CA THR A 110 -10.59 -4.13 -34.82
C THR A 110 -11.91 -3.44 -34.50
N ASN A 111 -12.01 -2.15 -34.75
CA ASN A 111 -13.22 -1.35 -34.57
C ASN A 111 -13.62 -0.70 -35.90
N THR A 112 -14.88 -0.27 -35.99
CA THR A 112 -15.41 0.45 -37.16
C THR A 112 -15.98 1.78 -36.72
N ALA A 113 -15.59 2.86 -37.39
CA ALA A 113 -16.16 4.20 -37.18
C ALA A 113 -16.98 4.61 -38.41
N LEU A 114 -18.29 4.87 -38.21
CA LEU A 114 -19.17 5.41 -39.25
C LEU A 114 -19.14 6.94 -39.18
N VAL A 115 -18.68 7.60 -40.23
CA VAL A 115 -18.59 9.06 -40.26
C VAL A 115 -19.98 9.68 -40.37
N THR A 116 -20.42 10.33 -39.30
CA THR A 116 -21.72 11.01 -39.19
C THR A 116 -21.62 12.53 -39.26
N LYS A 117 -20.42 13.09 -39.45
CA LYS A 117 -20.20 14.54 -39.59
C LYS A 117 -20.20 14.92 -41.07
N ARG A 118 -20.98 15.95 -41.43
CA ARG A 118 -21.04 16.50 -42.79
C ARG A 118 -19.95 17.57 -42.90
N ASP A 119 -19.03 17.45 -43.84
CA ASP A 119 -17.97 18.45 -44.04
C ASP A 119 -18.60 19.79 -44.48
N GLU A 120 -18.40 20.85 -43.69
CA GLU A 120 -18.86 22.22 -43.98
C GLU A 120 -17.92 23.01 -44.90
N LYS A 121 -16.96 22.37 -45.58
CA LYS A 121 -16.07 23.06 -46.52
C LYS A 121 -15.95 22.35 -47.85
N THR A 122 -16.86 22.68 -48.76
CA THR A 122 -16.57 22.95 -50.17
C THR A 122 -17.81 23.54 -50.85
N SER A 123 -18.00 24.85 -50.67
CA SER A 123 -18.77 25.67 -51.63
C SER A 123 -18.20 27.08 -51.62
N THR A 124 -17.02 27.22 -52.22
CA THR A 124 -16.51 28.52 -52.64
C THR A 124 -16.69 28.59 -54.15
N GLY A 125 -17.93 28.83 -54.56
CA GLY A 125 -18.33 29.03 -55.95
C GLY A 125 -19.35 30.15 -56.00
N GLY A 126 -18.91 31.37 -55.67
CA GLY A 126 -19.70 32.58 -55.80
C GLY A 126 -19.95 32.90 -57.28
N GLY A 127 -20.98 32.27 -57.86
CA GLY A 127 -21.58 32.68 -59.12
C GLY A 127 -22.58 33.79 -58.87
N LYS A 128 -22.14 35.03 -59.07
CA LYS A 128 -22.99 36.23 -59.08
C LYS A 128 -24.09 36.08 -60.15
N PRO A 129 -25.37 36.36 -59.86
CA PRO A 129 -26.40 36.42 -60.89
C PRO A 129 -26.13 37.64 -61.78
N ILE A 130 -26.02 37.41 -63.08
CA ILE A 130 -25.93 38.48 -64.09
C ILE A 130 -27.36 38.82 -64.51
N THR A 131 -27.85 39.97 -64.06
CA THR A 131 -29.01 40.66 -64.64
C THR A 131 -28.54 41.42 -65.89
N PRO A 132 -29.34 41.52 -66.96
CA PRO A 132 -28.91 42.06 -68.24
C PRO A 132 -29.00 43.60 -68.26
N GLY A 133 -27.93 44.25 -68.71
CA GLY A 133 -27.91 45.61 -69.25
C GLY A 133 -26.94 45.58 -70.44
N GLU A 134 -27.42 45.64 -71.66
CA GLU A 134 -27.71 46.88 -72.38
C GLU A 134 -26.41 47.60 -72.74
N ASP A 135 -25.83 47.22 -73.90
CA ASP A 135 -25.25 48.21 -74.78
C ASP A 135 -25.23 47.75 -76.25
N SER A 136 -25.37 48.74 -77.11
CA SER A 136 -25.76 48.67 -78.52
C SER A 136 -24.63 48.27 -79.48
N GLY A 137 -24.99 47.60 -80.60
CA GLY A 137 -24.04 47.30 -81.68
C GLY A 137 -24.57 46.34 -82.75
N ASN A 138 -25.27 46.90 -83.73
CA ASN A 138 -25.80 46.33 -84.98
C ASN A 138 -25.08 45.09 -85.60
N THR A 139 -25.77 43.95 -85.71
CA THR A 139 -25.64 42.94 -86.79
C THR A 139 -26.93 42.07 -86.83
N GLY A 140 -27.34 41.61 -88.02
CA GLY A 140 -28.65 41.01 -88.34
C GLY A 140 -29.23 40.04 -87.29
N ARG A 141 -30.47 40.30 -86.87
CA ARG A 141 -31.14 39.61 -85.76
C ARG A 141 -31.84 38.34 -86.25
N SER A 142 -31.17 37.19 -86.11
CA SER A 142 -31.82 35.88 -86.16
C SER A 142 -32.75 35.72 -84.95
N GLU A 143 -34.05 35.52 -85.18
CA GLU A 143 -35.01 35.26 -84.09
C GLU A 143 -34.67 33.95 -83.38
N THR A 144 -34.62 33.96 -82.04
CA THR A 144 -34.37 32.76 -81.23
C THR A 144 -35.66 32.33 -80.54
N LYS A 145 -36.06 31.07 -80.69
CA LYS A 145 -37.23 30.45 -80.04
C LYS A 145 -36.77 29.40 -79.02
N THR A 146 -37.57 29.24 -77.96
CA THR A 146 -37.41 28.19 -76.95
C THR A 146 -38.69 27.38 -76.88
N ILE A 147 -38.58 26.06 -76.91
CA ILE A 147 -39.71 25.14 -76.82
C ILE A 147 -39.44 24.06 -75.78
N ILE A 148 -40.52 23.52 -75.23
CA ILE A 148 -40.48 22.35 -74.35
C ILE A 148 -40.88 21.11 -75.14
N LEU A 149 -40.03 20.11 -75.11
CA LEU A 149 -40.25 18.81 -75.72
C LEU A 149 -40.36 17.77 -74.61
N THR A 150 -41.39 16.93 -74.66
CA THR A 150 -41.58 15.85 -73.70
C THR A 150 -41.36 14.52 -74.40
N SER A 151 -40.48 13.69 -73.86
CA SER A 151 -40.23 12.35 -74.39
C SER A 151 -41.40 11.40 -74.16
N ASP A 152 -41.36 10.27 -74.83
CA ASP A 152 -42.18 9.11 -74.46
C ASP A 152 -41.77 8.61 -73.07
N GLU A 153 -42.71 7.97 -72.37
CA GLU A 153 -42.42 7.33 -71.09
C GLU A 153 -42.01 5.87 -71.31
N LEU A 154 -40.76 5.52 -70.94
CA LEU A 154 -40.18 4.20 -71.18
C LEU A 154 -39.60 3.56 -69.92
N LYS A 155 -39.44 2.23 -69.92
CA LYS A 155 -38.81 1.48 -68.80
C LYS A 155 -37.28 1.60 -68.74
N SER A 156 -36.68 2.26 -69.73
CA SER A 156 -35.23 2.47 -69.80
C SER A 156 -34.90 3.93 -69.49
N ALA A 157 -34.02 4.14 -68.52
CA ALA A 157 -33.48 5.47 -68.24
C ALA A 157 -32.66 6.01 -69.43
N ASN A 158 -32.13 5.15 -70.30
CA ASN A 158 -31.40 5.58 -71.49
C ASN A 158 -32.31 5.44 -72.70
N GLN A 159 -32.61 6.56 -73.35
CA GLN A 159 -33.50 6.59 -74.50
C GLN A 159 -33.04 7.59 -75.55
N THR A 160 -33.45 7.35 -76.79
CA THR A 160 -33.17 8.22 -77.93
C THR A 160 -34.50 8.50 -78.63
N GLN A 161 -34.83 9.77 -78.81
CA GLN A 161 -36.06 10.17 -79.48
C GLN A 161 -35.81 11.32 -80.45
N THR A 162 -36.55 11.32 -81.55
CA THR A 162 -36.51 12.38 -82.56
C THR A 162 -37.73 13.26 -82.39
N PHE A 163 -37.49 14.57 -82.26
CA PHE A 163 -38.53 15.58 -82.18
C PHE A 163 -38.56 16.40 -83.46
N THR A 164 -39.74 16.72 -83.96
CA THR A 164 -39.92 17.66 -85.07
C THR A 164 -40.14 19.04 -84.49
N VAL A 165 -39.36 20.01 -84.95
CA VAL A 165 -39.34 21.40 -84.47
C VAL A 165 -39.54 22.31 -85.66
N ASP A 166 -40.65 23.03 -85.68
CA ASP A 166 -41.00 23.91 -86.79
C ASP A 166 -40.03 25.09 -86.89
N ASP A 167 -39.71 25.45 -88.13
CA ASP A 167 -38.78 26.51 -88.51
C ASP A 167 -37.39 26.39 -87.86
N LEU A 168 -36.93 25.16 -87.61
CA LEU A 168 -35.64 24.91 -87.00
C LEU A 168 -34.48 25.36 -87.91
N GLY A 169 -33.80 26.43 -87.52
CA GLY A 169 -32.51 26.84 -88.06
C GLY A 169 -31.37 26.17 -87.28
N LYS A 170 -30.69 26.93 -86.42
CA LYS A 170 -29.51 26.45 -85.66
C LYS A 170 -29.86 26.21 -84.19
N VAL A 171 -29.62 25.00 -83.69
CA VAL A 171 -29.77 24.74 -82.25
C VAL A 171 -28.68 25.43 -81.46
N LYS A 172 -29.07 26.19 -80.43
CA LYS A 172 -28.16 26.88 -79.50
C LYS A 172 -27.89 26.06 -78.26
N ARG A 173 -28.94 25.48 -77.69
CA ARG A 173 -28.87 24.77 -76.41
C ARG A 173 -29.98 23.75 -76.29
N ILE A 174 -29.65 22.62 -75.69
CA ILE A 174 -30.61 21.70 -75.10
C ILE A 174 -30.31 21.54 -73.61
N SER A 175 -31.32 21.48 -72.78
CA SER A 175 -31.21 21.06 -71.38
C SER A 175 -32.40 20.20 -70.99
N SER A 176 -32.23 19.40 -69.94
CA SER A 176 -33.32 18.62 -69.35
C SER A 176 -33.41 18.92 -67.86
N ASP A 177 -34.63 18.99 -67.35
CA ASP A 177 -34.96 19.17 -65.93
C ASP A 177 -35.01 17.84 -65.16
N THR A 178 -35.29 16.74 -65.88
CA THR A 178 -35.47 15.40 -65.31
C THR A 178 -34.30 14.46 -65.59
N GLY A 179 -33.21 14.92 -66.22
CA GLY A 179 -31.99 14.15 -66.45
C GLY A 179 -30.97 14.86 -67.36
N ASN A 180 -30.18 14.10 -68.11
CA ASN A 180 -29.22 14.63 -69.08
C ASN A 180 -29.75 14.51 -70.51
N ALA A 181 -29.49 15.51 -71.34
CA ALA A 181 -29.87 15.52 -72.74
C ALA A 181 -28.70 15.93 -73.65
N GLU A 182 -28.51 15.19 -74.72
CA GLU A 182 -27.45 15.41 -75.71
C GLU A 182 -28.03 15.29 -77.13
N ILE A 183 -27.71 16.23 -78.01
CA ILE A 183 -28.16 16.18 -79.41
C ILE A 183 -27.24 15.24 -80.17
N LEU A 184 -27.79 14.17 -80.72
CA LEU A 184 -27.03 13.24 -81.57
C LEU A 184 -27.01 13.68 -83.02
N ARG A 185 -28.14 14.18 -83.52
CA ARG A 185 -28.30 14.52 -84.95
C ARG A 185 -29.37 15.58 -85.14
N ILE A 186 -29.14 16.46 -86.11
CA ILE A 186 -30.12 17.39 -86.64
C ILE A 186 -30.29 17.09 -88.13
N ASN A 187 -31.52 16.92 -88.61
CA ASN A 187 -31.83 16.67 -90.01
C ASN A 187 -33.04 17.50 -90.45
N GLY A 188 -32.80 18.62 -91.13
CA GLY A 188 -33.85 19.60 -91.43
C GLY A 188 -34.52 20.07 -90.15
N ASN A 189 -35.83 19.89 -90.05
CA ASN A 189 -36.65 20.27 -88.88
C ASN A 189 -36.65 19.23 -87.75
N GLN A 190 -35.85 18.16 -87.84
CA GLN A 190 -35.82 17.09 -86.84
C GLN A 190 -34.56 17.13 -85.98
N VAL A 191 -34.74 16.99 -84.66
CA VAL A 191 -33.66 16.89 -83.67
C VAL A 191 -33.76 15.54 -82.97
N THR A 192 -32.74 14.71 -83.12
CA THR A 192 -32.59 13.46 -82.37
C THR A 192 -31.79 13.71 -81.11
N VAL A 193 -32.39 13.44 -79.96
CA VAL A 193 -31.82 13.67 -78.64
C VAL A 193 -31.63 12.34 -77.92
N LYS A 194 -30.45 12.14 -77.34
CA LYS A 194 -30.15 11.08 -76.38
C LYS A 194 -30.37 11.61 -74.97
N MET A 195 -31.17 10.88 -74.21
CA MET A 195 -31.53 11.20 -72.83
C MET A 195 -31.00 10.12 -71.90
N THR A 196 -30.34 10.50 -70.81
CA THR A 196 -29.72 9.56 -69.85
C THR A 196 -29.80 10.05 -68.42
N GLY A 197 -29.68 9.12 -67.47
CA GLY A 197 -29.54 9.44 -66.03
C GLY A 197 -30.76 10.10 -65.39
N GLY A 198 -31.93 9.98 -66.02
CA GLY A 198 -33.13 10.66 -65.55
C GLY A 198 -33.77 10.05 -64.31
N ALA A 199 -34.52 10.90 -63.59
CA ALA A 199 -35.33 10.47 -62.45
C ALA A 199 -36.53 9.65 -62.92
N THR A 200 -36.97 8.70 -62.09
CA THR A 200 -38.16 7.89 -62.36
C THR A 200 -39.41 8.78 -62.34
N SER A 201 -40.14 8.83 -63.45
CA SER A 201 -41.40 9.57 -63.56
C SER A 201 -42.52 8.87 -62.79
N ARG A 202 -42.52 7.53 -62.85
CA ARG A 202 -43.52 6.68 -62.20
C ARG A 202 -42.92 5.33 -61.82
N GLN A 203 -43.31 4.84 -60.64
CA GLN A 203 -42.93 3.52 -60.15
C GLN A 203 -44.19 2.68 -59.89
N ILE A 204 -44.26 1.48 -60.46
CA ILE A 204 -45.40 0.56 -60.31
C ILE A 204 -44.89 -0.71 -59.65
N GLN A 205 -45.52 -1.15 -58.56
CA GLN A 205 -45.23 -2.44 -57.95
C GLN A 205 -45.70 -3.56 -58.90
N THR A 206 -44.79 -4.42 -59.31
CA THR A 206 -45.05 -5.50 -60.26
C THR A 206 -45.11 -6.89 -59.62
N GLY A 207 -44.75 -6.97 -58.34
CA GLY A 207 -44.80 -8.22 -57.59
C GLY A 207 -44.35 -8.05 -56.14
N GLY A 208 -44.39 -9.16 -55.42
CA GLY A 208 -44.00 -9.25 -54.00
C GLY A 208 -44.98 -8.56 -53.04
N GLU A 209 -44.66 -8.69 -51.76
CA GLU A 209 -45.42 -8.13 -50.65
C GLU A 209 -44.45 -7.58 -49.59
N TYR A 210 -44.93 -6.61 -48.81
CA TYR A 210 -44.26 -6.15 -47.61
C TYR A 210 -44.90 -6.80 -46.39
N VAL A 211 -44.14 -7.65 -45.71
CA VAL A 211 -44.52 -8.21 -44.42
C VAL A 211 -43.85 -7.38 -43.35
N GLU A 212 -44.64 -6.68 -42.53
CA GLU A 212 -44.14 -5.88 -41.42
C GLU A 212 -43.45 -6.77 -40.37
N GLY A 213 -42.43 -6.22 -39.70
CA GLY A 213 -41.77 -6.93 -38.61
C GLY A 213 -42.68 -7.06 -37.39
N GLU A 214 -42.52 -8.15 -36.64
CA GLU A 214 -43.29 -8.41 -35.43
C GLU A 214 -42.43 -8.19 -34.18
N SER A 215 -43.08 -7.92 -33.04
CA SER A 215 -42.41 -7.90 -31.74
C SER A 215 -43.25 -8.57 -30.65
N LYS A 216 -42.59 -9.16 -29.65
CA LYS A 216 -43.25 -9.72 -28.48
C LYS A 216 -42.40 -9.54 -27.22
N TYR A 217 -43.05 -9.54 -26.07
CA TYR A 217 -42.37 -9.55 -24.78
C TYR A 217 -42.16 -10.98 -24.31
N VAL A 218 -40.92 -11.31 -23.91
CA VAL A 218 -40.58 -12.60 -23.32
C VAL A 218 -40.04 -12.38 -21.91
N THR A 219 -40.34 -13.32 -21.01
CA THR A 219 -39.91 -13.29 -19.62
C THR A 219 -39.45 -14.68 -19.16
N ASN A 220 -38.90 -14.77 -17.96
CA ASN A 220 -38.41 -15.99 -17.33
C ASN A 220 -37.36 -16.77 -18.16
N GLN A 221 -36.58 -16.07 -18.97
CA GLN A 221 -35.55 -16.68 -19.80
C GLN A 221 -34.27 -16.93 -19.00
N THR A 222 -33.54 -18.00 -19.32
CA THR A 222 -32.26 -18.35 -18.68
C THR A 222 -31.05 -17.75 -19.41
N SER A 223 -31.23 -17.25 -20.63
CA SER A 223 -30.19 -16.65 -21.46
C SER A 223 -30.49 -15.18 -21.72
N GLN A 224 -29.44 -14.36 -21.73
CA GLN A 224 -29.52 -12.94 -22.11
C GLN A 224 -29.83 -12.76 -23.59
N VAL A 225 -29.33 -13.66 -24.44
CA VAL A 225 -29.60 -13.65 -25.87
C VAL A 225 -30.76 -14.59 -26.13
N TYR A 226 -31.85 -14.05 -26.68
CA TYR A 226 -33.02 -14.81 -27.07
C TYR A 226 -33.03 -15.03 -28.57
N LYS A 227 -33.29 -16.26 -29.00
CA LYS A 227 -33.58 -16.62 -30.38
C LYS A 227 -34.54 -17.80 -30.39
N ASP A 228 -35.64 -17.70 -31.13
CA ASP A 228 -36.58 -18.81 -31.29
C ASP A 228 -36.72 -19.28 -32.74
N LYS A 229 -37.44 -20.40 -32.90
CA LYS A 229 -37.71 -21.01 -34.22
C LYS A 229 -38.58 -20.15 -35.12
N ALA A 230 -39.33 -19.19 -34.56
CA ALA A 230 -40.17 -18.28 -35.33
C ALA A 230 -39.39 -17.06 -35.86
N GLY A 231 -38.10 -16.96 -35.52
CA GLY A 231 -37.20 -15.89 -35.99
C GLY A 231 -37.20 -14.65 -35.12
N PHE A 232 -37.77 -14.69 -33.91
CA PHE A 232 -37.64 -13.59 -32.97
C PHE A 232 -36.27 -13.63 -32.31
N GLU A 233 -35.58 -12.49 -32.33
CA GLU A 233 -34.28 -12.32 -31.69
C GLU A 233 -34.18 -11.00 -30.93
N GLY A 234 -33.32 -10.96 -29.91
CA GLY A 234 -33.08 -9.77 -29.11
C GLY A 234 -32.21 -10.02 -27.88
N VAL A 235 -31.81 -8.93 -27.24
CA VAL A 235 -31.04 -8.93 -25.99
C VAL A 235 -31.98 -8.57 -24.85
N LEU A 236 -32.03 -9.44 -23.85
CA LEU A 236 -32.93 -9.33 -22.71
C LEU A 236 -32.23 -8.67 -21.52
N ASN A 237 -33.02 -8.03 -20.67
CA ASN A 237 -32.56 -7.43 -19.42
C ASN A 237 -32.67 -8.43 -18.26
N LYS A 238 -31.64 -8.46 -17.43
CA LYS A 238 -31.58 -9.29 -16.23
C LYS A 238 -32.51 -8.71 -15.15
N TYR A 239 -33.31 -9.55 -14.50
CA TYR A 239 -34.20 -9.17 -13.40
C TYR A 239 -34.22 -10.24 -12.31
N VAL A 240 -34.63 -9.85 -11.10
CA VAL A 240 -34.83 -10.77 -9.98
C VAL A 240 -36.17 -11.47 -10.17
N ALA A 241 -36.14 -12.78 -10.45
CA ALA A 241 -37.35 -13.56 -10.63
C ALA A 241 -37.93 -14.03 -9.30
N SER A 242 -37.05 -14.35 -8.34
CA SER A 242 -37.44 -14.84 -7.02
C SER A 242 -36.32 -14.58 -6.00
N GLY A 243 -36.61 -14.82 -4.72
CA GLY A 243 -35.65 -14.69 -3.63
C GLY A 243 -35.45 -13.24 -3.15
N TYR A 244 -34.53 -13.09 -2.20
CA TYR A 244 -34.23 -11.83 -1.53
C TYR A 244 -32.75 -11.78 -1.14
N LEU A 245 -32.26 -10.57 -0.88
CA LEU A 245 -30.94 -10.36 -0.29
C LEU A 245 -31.11 -10.34 1.23
N MET A 246 -30.50 -11.29 1.93
CA MET A 246 -30.37 -11.18 3.38
C MET A 246 -29.19 -10.27 3.70
N GLN A 247 -29.48 -9.12 4.31
CA GLN A 247 -28.44 -8.22 4.80
C GLN A 247 -27.66 -8.89 5.93
N GLY A 248 -26.35 -8.67 5.89
CA GLY A 248 -25.43 -9.06 6.91
C GLY A 248 -25.82 -8.47 8.26
N ARG A 249 -25.49 -9.20 9.31
CA ARG A 249 -25.79 -8.82 10.69
C ARG A 249 -24.49 -8.66 11.45
N GLU A 250 -24.52 -7.83 12.48
CA GLU A 250 -23.38 -7.60 13.36
C GLU A 250 -23.77 -7.96 14.79
N LYS A 251 -22.82 -8.51 15.56
CA LYS A 251 -22.96 -8.67 17.00
C LYS A 251 -21.65 -8.41 17.71
N PHE A 252 -21.74 -7.95 18.95
CA PHE A 252 -20.58 -7.79 19.81
C PHE A 252 -20.32 -9.07 20.60
N VAL A 253 -19.09 -9.58 20.54
CA VAL A 253 -18.65 -10.74 21.32
C VAL A 253 -17.54 -10.33 22.28
N THR A 254 -17.51 -10.96 23.45
CA THR A 254 -16.51 -10.69 24.49
C THR A 254 -16.06 -11.98 25.17
N ALA A 255 -15.04 -11.88 26.03
CA ALA A 255 -14.44 -12.97 26.80
C ALA A 255 -13.91 -14.14 25.94
N GLN A 256 -13.52 -13.85 24.70
CA GLN A 256 -13.01 -14.85 23.77
C GLN A 256 -11.55 -15.18 24.06
N TYR A 257 -11.17 -16.44 23.84
CA TYR A 257 -9.81 -16.94 24.04
C TYR A 257 -8.90 -16.66 22.84
N GLY A 258 -9.47 -16.58 21.63
CA GLY A 258 -8.76 -16.37 20.38
C GLY A 258 -9.01 -14.98 19.78
N ARG A 259 -8.04 -14.48 19.03
CA ARG A 259 -8.15 -13.25 18.24
C ARG A 259 -9.18 -13.37 17.12
N PHE A 260 -9.30 -14.54 16.50
CA PHE A 260 -10.23 -14.78 15.40
C PHE A 260 -11.48 -15.45 15.94
N TYR A 261 -12.64 -14.84 15.67
CA TYR A 261 -13.93 -15.41 16.00
C TYR A 261 -14.58 -16.02 14.76
N ARG A 262 -15.16 -17.21 14.93
CA ARG A 262 -16.07 -17.82 13.97
C ARG A 262 -17.07 -18.69 14.74
N ASP A 263 -18.34 -18.60 14.41
CA ASP A 263 -19.39 -19.44 14.98
C ASP A 263 -20.16 -20.23 13.92
N ALA A 264 -21.09 -21.07 14.39
CA ALA A 264 -21.95 -21.89 13.55
C ALA A 264 -23.04 -21.07 12.81
N GLU A 265 -23.33 -19.86 13.28
CA GLU A 265 -24.25 -18.94 12.62
C GLU A 265 -23.57 -18.20 11.45
N GLY A 266 -22.25 -18.33 11.30
CA GLY A 266 -21.48 -17.71 10.22
C GLY A 266 -21.01 -16.29 10.52
N TYR A 267 -21.02 -15.86 11.79
CA TYR A 267 -20.36 -14.61 12.18
C TYR A 267 -18.86 -14.82 12.25
N GLU A 268 -18.11 -13.89 11.66
CA GLU A 268 -16.67 -13.89 11.72
C GLU A 268 -16.08 -12.48 11.91
N GLY A 269 -14.87 -12.41 12.46
CA GLY A 269 -14.17 -11.15 12.61
C GLY A 269 -12.91 -11.24 13.46
N ASP A 270 -12.09 -10.19 13.35
CA ASP A 270 -10.94 -9.95 14.20
C ASP A 270 -11.38 -9.27 15.50
N LEU A 271 -10.90 -9.79 16.62
CA LEU A 271 -11.15 -9.27 17.94
C LEU A 271 -9.92 -8.56 18.51
N ALA A 272 -10.15 -7.51 19.28
CA ALA A 272 -9.11 -6.77 19.98
C ALA A 272 -8.90 -7.36 21.39
N ALA A 273 -7.63 -7.45 21.80
CA ALA A 273 -7.29 -7.86 23.16
C ALA A 273 -7.69 -6.77 24.17
N TYR A 274 -8.25 -7.17 25.30
CA TYR A 274 -8.58 -6.30 26.43
C TYR A 274 -8.20 -6.96 27.76
N LEU A 275 -7.97 -6.13 28.78
CA LEU A 275 -7.72 -6.62 30.13
C LEU A 275 -9.02 -7.19 30.70
N TYR A 276 -9.06 -8.50 30.90
CA TYR A 276 -10.23 -9.20 31.42
C TYR A 276 -10.23 -9.24 32.94
N SER A 277 -9.07 -9.51 33.53
CA SER A 277 -8.91 -9.60 34.98
C SER A 277 -7.45 -9.41 35.40
N GLY A 278 -7.24 -9.21 36.70
CA GLY A 278 -5.90 -9.09 37.29
C GLY A 278 -5.30 -7.69 37.16
N GLU A 279 -4.11 -7.55 37.74
CA GLU A 279 -3.42 -6.27 37.87
C GLU A 279 -1.90 -6.46 37.78
N LEU A 280 -1.20 -5.40 37.38
CA LEU A 280 0.26 -5.32 37.46
C LEU A 280 0.63 -4.64 38.77
N LYS A 281 1.24 -5.39 39.69
CA LYS A 281 1.87 -4.82 40.89
C LYS A 281 3.31 -4.49 40.55
N PRO A 282 3.67 -3.20 40.42
CA PRO A 282 5.04 -2.82 40.10
C PRO A 282 5.98 -3.28 41.21
N GLY A 283 7.18 -3.68 40.81
CA GLY A 283 8.27 -3.94 41.75
C GLY A 283 8.71 -2.65 42.42
N GLY A 284 9.58 -2.76 43.42
CA GLY A 284 10.13 -1.61 44.10
C GLY A 284 11.48 -1.89 44.71
N SER A 285 12.20 -0.84 45.05
CA SER A 285 13.44 -0.92 45.83
C SER A 285 13.35 0.01 47.04
N LYS A 286 14.06 -0.34 48.12
CA LYS A 286 14.25 0.55 49.25
C LYS A 286 15.61 0.31 49.88
N TYR A 287 16.18 1.35 50.48
CA TYR A 287 17.41 1.23 51.25
C TYR A 287 17.07 0.89 52.70
N VAL A 288 17.70 -0.15 53.24
CA VAL A 288 17.56 -0.54 54.65
C VAL A 288 18.92 -0.44 55.33
N THR A 289 18.92 -0.07 56.61
CA THR A 289 20.13 0.10 57.42
C THR A 289 19.89 -0.39 58.84
N GLY A 290 20.94 -0.53 59.64
CA GLY A 290 20.88 -0.99 61.03
C GLY A 290 20.47 -2.45 61.21
N GLN A 291 20.49 -3.26 60.16
CA GLN A 291 20.05 -4.65 60.22
C GLN A 291 21.08 -5.54 60.94
N THR A 292 20.60 -6.58 61.61
CA THR A 292 21.45 -7.51 62.37
C THR A 292 21.89 -8.74 61.57
N SER A 293 21.30 -8.95 60.39
CA SER A 293 21.57 -10.04 59.47
C SER A 293 21.94 -9.51 58.08
N SER A 294 22.82 -10.22 57.37
CA SER A 294 23.16 -9.94 55.98
C SER A 294 22.05 -10.31 55.00
N ASN A 295 21.17 -11.25 55.37
CA ASN A 295 20.02 -11.64 54.57
C ASN A 295 18.78 -10.89 55.08
N TYR A 296 18.20 -10.05 54.23
CA TYR A 296 17.00 -9.30 54.52
C TYR A 296 15.79 -9.89 53.79
N SER A 297 14.68 -10.02 54.51
CA SER A 297 13.36 -10.34 53.97
C SER A 297 12.30 -9.72 54.87
N ASP A 298 11.26 -9.11 54.29
CA ASP A 298 10.14 -8.55 55.06
C ASP A 298 8.77 -9.09 54.61
N SER A 299 7.74 -8.78 55.39
CA SER A 299 6.34 -9.16 55.10
C SER A 299 5.77 -8.47 53.86
N GLN A 300 6.43 -7.43 53.36
CA GLN A 300 6.04 -6.73 52.13
C GLN A 300 6.69 -7.36 50.89
N GLY A 301 7.55 -8.38 51.04
CA GLY A 301 8.18 -9.13 49.96
C GLY A 301 9.49 -8.51 49.44
N TYR A 302 10.08 -7.55 50.14
CA TYR A 302 11.42 -7.06 49.82
C TYR A 302 12.47 -8.03 50.32
N GLN A 303 13.41 -8.38 49.45
CA GLN A 303 14.52 -9.27 49.79
C GLN A 303 15.83 -8.82 49.16
N GLY A 304 16.95 -9.20 49.80
CA GLY A 304 18.27 -8.92 49.28
C GLY A 304 19.39 -9.22 50.26
N THR A 305 20.61 -9.16 49.76
CA THR A 305 21.84 -9.30 50.56
C THR A 305 22.40 -7.92 50.87
N LEU A 306 22.72 -7.70 52.14
CA LEU A 306 23.19 -6.44 52.69
C LEU A 306 24.69 -6.49 52.97
N THR A 307 25.35 -5.33 52.92
CA THR A 307 26.77 -5.18 53.19
C THR A 307 27.00 -4.70 54.62
N SER A 308 27.98 -5.28 55.32
CA SER A 308 28.34 -4.88 56.68
C SER A 308 29.00 -3.49 56.70
N TYR A 309 28.65 -2.66 57.68
CA TYR A 309 29.28 -1.38 57.95
C TYR A 309 29.49 -1.18 59.45
N LEU A 310 30.46 -0.33 59.82
CA LEU A 310 30.70 0.05 61.21
C LEU A 310 29.53 0.93 61.68
N TYR A 311 28.73 0.41 62.60
CA TYR A 311 27.57 1.12 63.15
C TYR A 311 27.95 2.00 64.33
N SER A 312 28.80 1.49 65.22
CA SER A 312 29.25 2.20 66.41
C SER A 312 30.52 1.60 66.99
N GLY A 313 31.14 2.30 67.95
CA GLY A 313 32.32 1.84 68.66
C GLY A 313 33.63 2.16 67.93
N SER A 314 34.73 1.78 68.56
CA SER A 314 36.08 2.05 68.07
C SER A 314 37.01 0.88 68.39
N TYR A 315 38.13 0.84 67.66
CA TYR A 315 39.23 -0.07 67.92
C TYR A 315 40.40 0.73 68.50
N THR A 316 40.76 0.43 69.73
CA THR A 316 41.98 0.96 70.35
C THR A 316 43.03 -0.15 70.33
N PRO A 317 44.10 -0.01 69.51
CA PRO A 317 45.15 -1.02 69.44
C PRO A 317 45.87 -1.14 70.79
N ALA A 318 46.47 -2.31 71.05
CA ALA A 318 47.30 -2.50 72.24
C ALA A 318 48.45 -1.50 72.24
N GLN A 319 48.69 -0.88 73.40
CA GLN A 319 49.80 0.05 73.60
C GLN A 319 50.75 -0.55 74.63
N VAL A 320 52.05 -0.46 74.31
CA VAL A 320 53.13 -0.79 75.24
C VAL A 320 53.78 0.51 75.64
N VAL A 321 53.69 0.84 76.92
CA VAL A 321 54.32 2.04 77.47
C VAL A 321 55.39 1.61 78.46
N THR A 322 56.59 2.18 78.34
CA THR A 322 57.65 2.00 79.34
C THR A 322 57.39 2.96 80.49
N LYS A 323 57.24 2.43 81.69
CA LYS A 323 57.12 3.20 82.93
C LYS A 323 58.34 2.98 83.81
N SER A 324 58.74 4.02 84.53
CA SER A 324 59.82 3.97 85.52
C SER A 324 59.24 4.24 86.90
N ASP A 325 59.69 3.51 87.90
CA ASP A 325 59.23 3.61 89.28
C ASP A 325 60.39 3.31 90.25
N SER A 326 60.21 3.61 91.53
CA SER A 326 61.22 3.32 92.56
C SER A 326 60.60 2.85 93.86
N LYS A 327 61.22 1.85 94.50
CA LYS A 327 60.76 1.31 95.78
C LYS A 327 61.94 1.06 96.72
N VAL A 328 61.73 1.30 98.00
CA VAL A 328 62.69 0.95 99.06
C VAL A 328 62.55 -0.53 99.37
N VAL A 329 63.65 -1.26 99.30
CA VAL A 329 63.74 -2.70 99.62
C VAL A 329 64.60 -2.86 100.85
N ASN A 330 64.10 -3.63 101.81
CA ASN A 330 64.83 -4.02 103.01
C ASN A 330 65.30 -5.46 102.82
N SER A 331 66.59 -5.72 103.05
CA SER A 331 67.20 -7.04 102.98
C SER A 331 68.11 -7.23 104.19
N TRP A 332 68.34 -8.48 104.57
CA TRP A 332 69.31 -8.83 105.59
C TRP A 332 70.49 -9.58 104.95
N MET A 333 71.70 -9.42 105.49
CA MET A 333 72.90 -10.15 105.06
C MET A 333 73.54 -10.86 106.26
N LEU A 334 74.11 -12.04 106.04
CA LEU A 334 74.89 -12.77 107.06
C LEU A 334 76.29 -12.17 107.17
N THR A 335 76.74 -11.93 108.39
CA THR A 335 78.10 -11.45 108.70
C THR A 335 79.07 -12.64 108.72
N THR A 336 80.07 -12.66 107.85
CA THR A 336 81.19 -13.60 107.98
C THR A 336 82.20 -13.06 108.99
N SER A 337 82.60 -13.93 109.92
CA SER A 337 83.50 -13.68 111.06
C SER A 337 84.56 -12.58 110.83
N GLY A 338 84.29 -11.37 111.34
CA GLY A 338 85.21 -10.24 111.29
C GLY A 338 84.57 -8.90 110.91
N LYS A 339 83.68 -8.38 111.77
CA LYS A 339 83.23 -6.97 111.94
C LYS A 339 83.30 -5.97 110.77
N HIS A 340 82.88 -6.34 109.56
CA HIS A 340 82.51 -5.37 108.52
C HIS A 340 81.39 -5.94 107.66
N CYS A 341 80.24 -5.26 107.56
CA CYS A 341 79.25 -5.55 106.51
C CYS A 341 79.91 -5.37 105.14
N SER A 342 80.33 -6.47 104.52
CA SER A 342 80.85 -6.49 103.15
C SER A 342 79.85 -7.22 102.26
N MET A 343 79.46 -6.61 101.14
CA MET A 343 78.57 -7.25 100.18
C MET A 343 79.29 -8.44 99.55
N TYR A 344 79.03 -9.65 100.04
CA TYR A 344 79.66 -10.87 99.54
C TYR A 344 79.05 -11.34 98.21
N LYS A 345 77.84 -10.86 97.87
CA LYS A 345 77.15 -11.18 96.63
C LYS A 345 77.31 -10.06 95.62
N SER A 346 77.68 -10.42 94.40
CA SER A 346 77.64 -9.50 93.26
C SER A 346 76.18 -9.04 93.02
N PHE A 347 75.98 -7.83 92.51
CA PHE A 347 74.64 -7.28 92.24
C PHE A 347 73.77 -8.20 91.35
N SER A 348 74.41 -8.98 90.46
CA SER A 348 73.74 -10.01 89.63
C SER A 348 73.20 -11.20 90.43
N GLN A 349 73.73 -11.51 91.61
CA GLN A 349 73.21 -12.57 92.47
C GLN A 349 72.00 -12.08 93.28
N TYR A 350 72.00 -10.81 93.71
CA TYR A 350 70.82 -10.17 94.31
C TYR A 350 69.66 -10.02 93.32
N LYS A 351 69.93 -9.87 92.02
CA LYS A 351 68.90 -9.84 90.96
C LYS A 351 67.94 -11.03 91.07
N ASN A 352 68.47 -12.24 91.23
CA ASN A 352 67.66 -13.46 91.24
C ASN A 352 66.95 -13.65 92.59
N GLU A 353 67.55 -13.26 93.71
CA GLU A 353 66.90 -13.31 95.03
C GLU A 353 65.82 -12.24 95.19
N ILE A 354 66.04 -11.02 94.71
CA ILE A 354 65.00 -9.97 94.67
C ILE A 354 63.88 -10.35 93.69
N LEU A 355 64.15 -11.12 92.64
CA LEU A 355 63.08 -11.62 91.77
C LEU A 355 62.39 -12.89 92.32
N ASN A 356 63.06 -13.72 93.14
CA ASN A 356 62.53 -14.99 93.65
C ASN A 356 61.98 -14.95 95.09
N GLU A 357 62.55 -14.18 96.03
CA GLU A 357 62.06 -14.03 97.41
C GLU A 357 60.93 -12.97 97.52
N SER A 358 60.75 -12.16 96.49
CA SER A 358 59.72 -11.11 96.43
C SER A 358 58.32 -11.61 96.03
N HIS A 359 58.00 -12.88 96.27
CA HIS A 359 56.62 -13.36 96.07
C HIS A 359 55.64 -12.85 97.13
N SER A 360 56.08 -12.23 98.23
CA SER A 360 55.15 -11.76 99.29
C SER A 360 55.11 -10.25 99.56
N THR A 361 56.11 -9.45 99.17
CA THR A 361 56.10 -7.98 99.40
C THR A 361 56.33 -7.11 98.16
N ILE A 362 56.51 -7.71 96.97
CA ILE A 362 56.44 -6.99 95.69
C ILE A 362 55.32 -7.56 94.81
N SER A 363 54.11 -7.58 95.35
CA SER A 363 52.88 -8.01 94.68
C SER A 363 52.48 -7.20 93.44
N ASN A 364 53.25 -6.15 93.07
CA ASN A 364 52.90 -5.23 91.98
C ASN A 364 53.50 -5.61 90.61
N PHE A 365 54.27 -6.71 90.50
CA PHE A 365 54.89 -7.15 89.24
C PHE A 365 54.17 -8.29 88.51
N VAL A 366 53.03 -8.78 89.02
CA VAL A 366 52.24 -9.80 88.32
C VAL A 366 51.80 -9.22 86.96
N GLY A 367 52.37 -9.75 85.86
CA GLY A 367 52.08 -9.33 84.49
C GLY A 367 52.94 -8.20 83.91
N LYS A 368 54.02 -7.77 84.58
CA LYS A 368 54.91 -6.68 84.11
C LYS A 368 56.30 -7.21 83.74
N GLN A 369 56.77 -6.93 82.52
CA GLN A 369 58.12 -7.29 82.08
C GLN A 369 59.10 -6.17 82.47
N VAL A 370 59.97 -6.43 83.46
CA VAL A 370 61.01 -5.49 83.90
C VAL A 370 62.16 -5.48 82.90
N GLU A 371 62.51 -4.31 82.37
CA GLU A 371 63.55 -4.18 81.34
C GLU A 371 64.92 -3.84 81.93
N SER A 372 64.95 -2.95 82.93
CA SER A 372 66.17 -2.56 83.61
C SER A 372 65.89 -2.11 85.03
N PHE A 373 66.88 -2.27 85.91
CA PHE A 373 66.85 -1.71 87.25
C PHE A 373 68.26 -1.30 87.69
N TYR A 374 68.34 -0.30 88.55
CA TYR A 374 69.57 0.15 89.19
C TYR A 374 69.27 0.64 90.61
N TYR A 375 70.28 0.67 91.47
CA TYR A 375 70.17 1.20 92.83
C TYR A 375 71.05 2.45 92.96
N THR A 376 70.63 3.39 93.80
CA THR A 376 71.28 4.70 93.94
C THR A 376 72.02 4.88 95.26
N GLY A 377 72.04 3.85 96.12
CA GLY A 377 72.77 3.83 97.39
C GLY A 377 71.94 3.34 98.57
N TRP A 378 72.53 3.38 99.76
CA TRP A 378 71.87 3.04 101.02
C TRP A 378 70.94 4.18 101.46
N GLU A 379 69.69 3.87 101.79
CA GLU A 379 68.81 4.86 102.43
C GLU A 379 69.06 5.00 103.93
N SER A 380 69.70 4.01 104.54
CA SER A 380 70.11 4.03 105.94
C SER A 380 71.40 3.24 106.09
N PRO A 381 72.35 3.70 106.93
CA PRO A 381 73.57 2.95 107.18
C PRO A 381 73.23 1.54 107.71
N PRO A 382 73.99 0.50 107.33
CA PRO A 382 73.72 -0.86 107.78
C PRO A 382 73.63 -0.92 109.30
N LYS A 383 72.56 -1.50 109.84
CA LYS A 383 72.47 -1.78 111.28
C LYS A 383 73.06 -3.16 111.52
N GLU A 384 74.21 -3.19 112.20
CA GLU A 384 74.87 -4.42 112.62
C GLU A 384 74.22 -4.97 113.89
N THR A 385 73.78 -6.21 113.81
CA THR A 385 73.50 -7.08 114.97
C THR A 385 74.54 -8.21 114.97
N GLU A 386 74.74 -8.91 116.09
CA GLU A 386 75.81 -9.92 116.24
C GLU A 386 75.81 -11.01 115.15
N GLU A 387 74.70 -11.24 114.46
CA GLU A 387 74.57 -12.28 113.43
C GLU A 387 74.05 -11.78 112.06
N ARG A 388 73.62 -10.51 111.94
CA ARG A 388 72.99 -9.98 110.70
C ARG A 388 73.26 -8.49 110.48
N CYS A 389 73.43 -8.10 109.21
CA CYS A 389 73.36 -6.71 108.76
C CYS A 389 72.01 -6.46 108.08
N ASP A 390 71.18 -5.61 108.67
CA ASP A 390 69.97 -5.12 108.01
C ASP A 390 70.32 -3.92 107.14
N VAL A 391 69.88 -3.98 105.88
CA VAL A 391 70.14 -2.94 104.90
C VAL A 391 68.88 -2.51 104.17
N SER A 392 68.79 -1.20 103.91
CA SER A 392 67.72 -0.58 103.14
C SER A 392 68.32 0.14 101.95
N PHE A 393 67.87 -0.19 100.74
CA PHE A 393 68.29 0.48 99.51
C PHE A 393 67.10 0.80 98.62
N ARG A 394 67.20 1.89 97.85
CA ARG A 394 66.18 2.25 96.87
C ARG A 394 66.49 1.60 95.53
N LEU A 395 65.54 0.82 95.05
CA LEU A 395 65.57 0.22 93.73
C LEU A 395 64.78 1.10 92.75
N HIS A 396 65.42 1.57 91.69
CA HIS A 396 64.76 2.17 90.54
C HIS A 396 64.63 1.11 89.45
N TYR A 397 63.44 0.98 88.85
CA TYR A 397 63.19 -0.01 87.80
C TYR A 397 62.33 0.57 86.69
N SER A 398 62.55 0.09 85.47
CA SER A 398 61.70 0.35 84.32
C SER A 398 61.01 -0.94 83.88
N TYR A 399 59.74 -0.84 83.52
CA TYR A 399 58.95 -1.97 83.06
C TYR A 399 58.03 -1.57 81.91
N LYS A 400 57.74 -2.54 81.05
CA LYS A 400 56.72 -2.40 80.02
C LYS A 400 55.36 -2.78 80.59
N GLU A 401 54.42 -1.86 80.49
CA GLU A 401 53.01 -2.12 80.78
C GLU A 401 52.24 -2.20 79.46
N GLN A 402 51.63 -3.35 79.22
CA GLN A 402 50.82 -3.57 78.03
C GLN A 402 49.35 -3.32 78.38
N SER A 403 48.77 -2.29 77.77
CA SER A 403 47.31 -2.13 77.78
C SER A 403 46.72 -3.03 76.70
N PRO A 404 45.76 -3.93 77.03
CA PRO A 404 45.18 -4.84 76.06
C PRO A 404 44.46 -4.08 74.95
N ALA A 405 44.46 -4.62 73.74
CA ALA A 405 43.65 -4.07 72.65
C ALA A 405 42.17 -4.12 73.06
N LYS A 406 41.46 -3.01 72.85
CA LYS A 406 40.03 -2.91 73.14
C LYS A 406 39.28 -2.70 71.83
N ASP A 407 38.52 -3.70 71.42
CA ASP A 407 37.60 -3.60 70.28
C ASP A 407 36.17 -3.47 70.79
N THR A 408 35.56 -2.33 70.50
CA THR A 408 34.15 -2.05 70.82
C THR A 408 33.30 -1.90 69.56
N ARG A 409 33.85 -2.20 68.39
CA ARG A 409 33.16 -2.01 67.10
C ARG A 409 31.96 -2.94 67.01
N VAL A 410 30.81 -2.35 66.73
CA VAL A 410 29.57 -3.05 66.41
C VAL A 410 29.31 -2.88 64.93
N TYR A 411 29.18 -4.00 64.22
CA TYR A 411 28.84 -4.00 62.81
C TYR A 411 27.34 -4.25 62.63
N ARG A 412 26.74 -3.52 61.68
CA ARG A 412 25.37 -3.73 61.20
C ARG A 412 25.40 -3.88 59.69
N TYR A 413 24.27 -4.25 59.11
CA TYR A 413 24.13 -4.44 57.68
C TYR A 413 23.23 -3.38 57.05
N GLN A 414 23.60 -2.91 55.87
CA GLN A 414 22.82 -1.96 55.08
C GLN A 414 22.91 -2.25 53.58
N GLY A 415 21.93 -1.80 52.81
CA GLY A 415 21.88 -2.02 51.37
C GLY A 415 20.51 -1.79 50.77
N THR A 416 20.46 -1.83 49.44
CA THR A 416 19.21 -1.75 48.67
C THR A 416 18.60 -3.14 48.53
N VAL A 417 17.34 -3.27 48.93
CA VAL A 417 16.56 -4.51 48.79
C VAL A 417 15.48 -4.30 47.75
N ASN A 418 15.12 -5.38 47.03
CA ASN A 418 14.22 -5.32 45.89
C ASN A 418 13.00 -6.22 46.12
N LYS A 419 11.86 -5.77 45.61
CA LYS A 419 10.62 -6.52 45.50
C LYS A 419 10.33 -6.72 44.01
N PRO A 420 10.21 -7.97 43.51
CA PRO A 420 9.90 -8.20 42.11
C PRO A 420 8.50 -7.69 41.76
N SER A 421 8.30 -7.29 40.50
CA SER A 421 6.97 -7.03 39.97
C SER A 421 6.17 -8.32 39.87
N VAL A 422 4.87 -8.25 40.16
CA VAL A 422 3.95 -9.39 39.99
C VAL A 422 2.90 -8.97 38.97
N ASP A 423 2.88 -9.64 37.82
CA ASP A 423 1.87 -9.43 36.79
C ASP A 423 0.84 -10.56 36.84
N THR A 424 -0.39 -10.21 37.19
CA THR A 424 -1.53 -11.16 37.23
C THR A 424 -2.54 -10.89 36.13
N ARG A 425 -2.22 -9.99 35.18
CA ARG A 425 -3.15 -9.58 34.13
C ARG A 425 -3.45 -10.74 33.19
N VAL A 426 -4.74 -10.98 32.98
CA VAL A 426 -5.25 -11.94 32.00
C VAL A 426 -5.94 -11.15 30.91
N TYR A 427 -5.54 -11.40 29.67
CA TYR A 427 -6.12 -10.76 28.50
C TYR A 427 -7.12 -11.70 27.83
N ARG A 428 -8.22 -11.12 27.35
CA ARG A 428 -9.24 -11.77 26.50
C ARG A 428 -9.44 -10.95 25.24
N TYR A 429 -10.22 -11.49 24.32
CA TYR A 429 -10.55 -10.82 23.07
C TYR A 429 -12.02 -10.43 23.02
N GLN A 430 -12.30 -9.24 22.48
CA GLN A 430 -13.65 -8.75 22.23
C GLN A 430 -13.72 -7.88 20.97
N GLY A 431 -14.90 -7.75 20.39
CA GLY A 431 -15.08 -6.97 19.16
C GLY A 431 -16.43 -7.22 18.50
N VAL A 432 -16.67 -6.46 17.43
CA VAL A 432 -17.83 -6.63 16.55
C VAL A 432 -17.48 -7.66 15.48
N VAL A 433 -18.32 -8.68 15.33
CA VAL A 433 -18.21 -9.71 14.30
C VAL A 433 -19.37 -9.57 13.32
N LYS A 434 -19.13 -9.93 12.06
CA LYS A 434 -20.09 -9.74 10.98
C LYS A 434 -20.46 -11.08 10.35
N GLN A 435 -21.74 -11.24 10.06
CA GLN A 435 -22.25 -12.25 9.15
C GLN A 435 -22.36 -11.59 7.77
N PRO A 436 -21.77 -12.13 6.70
CA PRO A 436 -21.81 -11.51 5.38
C PRO A 436 -23.22 -11.56 4.77
N ASP A 437 -23.47 -10.66 3.83
CA ASP A 437 -24.69 -10.68 3.01
C ASP A 437 -24.80 -12.03 2.29
N THR A 438 -26.01 -12.59 2.29
CA THR A 438 -26.31 -13.81 1.54
C THR A 438 -27.30 -13.49 0.43
N ASP A 439 -26.84 -13.60 -0.82
CA ASP A 439 -27.68 -13.38 -2.00
C ASP A 439 -28.42 -14.67 -2.35
N MET A 440 -29.72 -14.71 -2.07
CA MET A 440 -30.61 -15.81 -2.42
C MET A 440 -31.46 -15.48 -3.65
N ARG A 441 -31.15 -14.40 -4.37
CA ARG A 441 -31.93 -13.97 -5.53
C ARG A 441 -31.67 -14.88 -6.71
N GLU A 442 -32.75 -15.37 -7.29
CA GLU A 442 -32.72 -16.05 -8.57
C GLU A 442 -32.88 -15.02 -9.68
N TRP A 443 -31.96 -15.06 -10.63
CA TRP A 443 -31.96 -14.11 -11.74
C TRP A 443 -32.45 -14.76 -13.02
N ARG A 444 -33.34 -14.06 -13.72
CA ARG A 444 -33.84 -14.43 -15.04
C ARG A 444 -33.72 -13.25 -16.00
N TYR A 445 -34.08 -13.46 -17.26
CA TYR A 445 -34.02 -12.46 -18.32
C TYR A 445 -35.39 -12.20 -18.93
N GLN A 446 -35.69 -10.93 -19.20
CA GLN A 446 -36.93 -10.49 -19.83
C GLN A 446 -36.71 -9.29 -20.75
N GLY A 447 -37.58 -9.12 -21.74
CA GLY A 447 -37.48 -8.02 -22.69
C GLY A 447 -38.28 -8.22 -23.97
N THR A 448 -38.31 -7.19 -24.81
CA THR A 448 -38.97 -7.22 -26.11
C THR A 448 -38.00 -7.77 -27.16
N VAL A 449 -38.44 -8.79 -27.89
CA VAL A 449 -37.72 -9.39 -29.01
C VAL A 449 -38.42 -9.06 -30.31
N ARG A 450 -37.68 -8.99 -31.41
CA ARG A 450 -38.18 -8.57 -32.72
C ARG A 450 -37.89 -9.63 -33.77
N LYS A 451 -38.80 -9.72 -34.73
CA LYS A 451 -38.64 -10.49 -35.97
C LYS A 451 -38.61 -9.47 -37.10
N THR A 452 -37.52 -9.45 -37.86
CA THR A 452 -37.35 -8.49 -38.96
C THR A 452 -38.43 -8.71 -40.02
N GLY A 453 -39.03 -7.62 -40.49
CA GLY A 453 -39.96 -7.66 -41.63
C GLY A 453 -39.25 -8.09 -42.90
N MET A 454 -40.03 -8.51 -43.89
CA MET A 454 -39.53 -8.94 -45.19
C MET A 454 -40.17 -8.07 -46.27
N ASP A 455 -39.35 -7.33 -47.02
CA ASP A 455 -39.80 -6.59 -48.19
C ASP A 455 -39.38 -7.36 -49.44
N THR A 456 -40.35 -7.98 -50.10
CA THR A 456 -40.13 -8.70 -51.36
C THR A 456 -40.65 -7.92 -52.57
N ARG A 457 -41.11 -6.67 -52.37
CA ARG A 457 -41.74 -5.89 -53.42
C ARG A 457 -40.75 -5.60 -54.55
N THR A 458 -41.19 -5.90 -55.77
CA THR A 458 -40.48 -5.54 -57.00
C THR A 458 -41.21 -4.40 -57.69
N PHE A 459 -40.45 -3.53 -58.35
CA PHE A 459 -41.03 -2.35 -58.99
C PHE A 459 -40.49 -2.17 -60.40
N ASP A 460 -41.38 -1.87 -61.33
CA ASP A 460 -41.03 -1.34 -62.62
C ASP A 460 -40.91 0.18 -62.51
N LYS A 461 -39.81 0.71 -63.05
CA LYS A 461 -39.52 2.14 -63.09
C LYS A 461 -39.71 2.65 -64.52
N TYR A 462 -40.42 3.74 -64.64
CA TYR A 462 -40.66 4.44 -65.89
C TYR A 462 -39.91 5.78 -65.87
N TYR A 463 -39.46 6.22 -67.02
CA TYR A 463 -38.64 7.41 -67.22
C TYR A 463 -39.25 8.24 -68.34
N GLN A 464 -39.41 9.53 -68.07
CA GLN A 464 -39.87 10.52 -69.03
C GLN A 464 -39.05 11.80 -68.86
N TYR A 465 -38.79 12.49 -69.97
CA TYR A 465 -37.91 13.65 -69.98
C TYR A 465 -38.62 14.89 -70.50
N ASN A 466 -38.52 15.99 -69.75
CA ASN A 466 -38.81 17.30 -70.32
C ASN A 466 -37.50 17.95 -70.75
N LEU A 467 -37.49 18.43 -71.97
CA LEU A 467 -36.34 19.00 -72.64
C LEU A 467 -36.69 20.43 -73.01
N GLU A 468 -35.82 21.36 -72.66
CA GLU A 468 -35.88 22.73 -73.13
C GLU A 468 -34.88 22.88 -74.28
N LEU A 469 -35.41 23.13 -75.48
CA LEU A 469 -34.62 23.34 -76.68
C LEU A 469 -34.68 24.82 -77.08
N THR A 470 -33.52 25.47 -77.18
CA THR A 470 -33.38 26.84 -77.68
C THR A 470 -32.69 26.82 -79.04
N TYR A 471 -33.30 27.45 -80.05
CA TYR A 471 -32.84 27.42 -81.44
C TYR A 471 -33.11 28.73 -82.18
N GLU A 472 -32.34 28.98 -83.23
CA GLU A 472 -32.56 30.07 -84.19
C GLU A 472 -33.59 29.66 -85.23
N VAL A 473 -34.51 30.56 -85.56
CA VAL A 473 -35.53 30.35 -86.59
C VAL A 473 -34.87 30.40 -87.96
N LYS A 474 -35.20 29.47 -88.84
CA LYS A 474 -34.75 29.44 -90.23
C LYS A 474 -35.46 30.56 -91.01
N GLU A 475 -34.69 31.47 -91.61
CA GLU A 475 -35.21 32.49 -92.54
C GLU A 475 -35.81 31.89 -93.81
#